data_AF-A0A1F7NXD1-F1
#
_entry.id   AF-A0A1F7NXD1-F1
#
_cell.length_a   1.000
_cell.length_b   1.000
_cell.length_c   1.000
_cell.angle_alpha   90.00
_cell.angle_beta   90.00
_cell.angle_gamma   90.00
#
_symmetry.space_group_name_H-M   'P 1'
#
loop_
_entity.id
_entity.type
_entity.pdbx_description
1 polymer ?
#
loop_
_entity_poly.entity_id
_entity_poly.type
_entity_poly.pdbx_seq_one_letter_code
_entity_poly.pdbx_strand_id
1 'polypeptide(L)'
;MSHHAGLSPERWAGFSLDQQVLMIANEMHRAAKLSAPDGRERARNAYARVLQLTDLTIEVNPCRPLRRELLRWRDLVAALYVAPIAEPGAHAAAFRALLRLTPEASKQLAPGR
;
A
#
# COMPACT_ATOMS: atom_id res chain seq x y z
N MET A 1 27.46 -13.31 -4.80
CA MET A 1 27.18 -12.07 -4.03
C MET A 1 25.75 -11.67 -4.32
N SER A 2 24.80 -12.00 -3.44
CA SER A 2 23.36 -11.81 -3.68
C SER A 2 22.97 -10.35 -3.43
N HIS A 3 22.41 -9.69 -4.43
CA HIS A 3 21.88 -8.34 -4.33
C HIS A 3 20.86 -8.22 -3.18
N HIS A 4 21.17 -7.47 -2.13
CA HIS A 4 20.20 -7.02 -1.14
C HIS A 4 19.15 -6.14 -1.84
N ALA A 5 17.85 -6.44 -1.75
CA ALA A 5 16.83 -5.46 -2.16
C ALA A 5 15.48 -5.56 -1.40
N GLY A 6 15.41 -6.33 -0.32
CA GLY A 6 14.32 -6.22 0.65
C GLY A 6 14.63 -5.08 1.62
N LEU A 7 13.65 -4.22 1.90
CA LEU A 7 13.76 -3.30 3.03
C LEU A 7 13.66 -4.14 4.31
N SER A 8 14.65 -4.09 5.21
CA SER A 8 14.59 -4.86 6.45
C SER A 8 13.57 -4.27 7.42
N PRO A 9 12.99 -5.06 8.34
CA PRO A 9 12.11 -4.55 9.38
C PRO A 9 12.75 -3.42 10.20
N GLU A 10 14.03 -3.55 10.54
CA GLU A 10 14.76 -2.53 11.33
C GLU A 10 14.86 -1.21 10.58
N ARG A 11 15.21 -1.27 9.28
CA ARG A 11 15.24 -0.07 8.44
C ARG A 11 13.86 0.51 8.24
N TRP A 12 12.83 -0.33 8.13
CA TRP A 12 11.45 0.11 7.97
C TRP A 12 10.91 0.81 9.23
N ALA A 13 11.24 0.27 10.40
CA ALA A 13 10.87 0.84 11.70
C ALA A 13 11.48 2.23 11.94
N GLY A 14 12.56 2.58 11.24
CA GLY A 14 13.17 3.91 11.29
C GLY A 14 12.35 5.02 10.61
N PHE A 15 11.36 4.67 9.79
CA PHE A 15 10.44 5.64 9.19
C PHE A 15 9.24 5.90 10.12
N SER A 16 8.76 7.15 10.14
CA SER A 16 7.51 7.47 10.84
C SER A 16 6.33 6.75 10.18
N LEU A 17 5.25 6.53 10.93
CA LEU A 17 4.04 5.92 10.38
C LEU A 17 3.51 6.70 9.17
N ASP A 18 3.58 8.03 9.19
CA ASP A 18 3.18 8.87 8.06
C ASP A 18 4.03 8.57 6.81
N GLN A 19 5.35 8.45 6.98
CA GLN A 19 6.25 8.09 5.88
C GLN A 19 5.94 6.69 5.35
N GLN A 20 5.74 5.71 6.24
CA GLN A 20 5.38 4.35 5.85
C GLN A 20 4.09 4.33 5.02
N VAL A 21 3.03 4.99 5.50
CA VAL A 21 1.73 5.09 4.82
C VAL A 21 1.86 5.81 3.47
N LEU A 22 2.59 6.92 3.39
CA LEU A 22 2.80 7.64 2.13
C LEU A 22 3.63 6.83 1.12
N MET A 23 4.60 6.04 1.57
CA MET A 23 5.36 5.14 0.71
C MET A 23 4.47 4.01 0.17
N ILE A 24 3.61 3.41 0.99
CA ILE A 24 2.60 2.45 0.54
C ILE A 24 1.65 3.12 -0.47
N ALA A 25 1.25 4.37 -0.22
CA ALA A 25 0.38 5.14 -1.11
C ALA A 25 1.03 5.41 -2.48
N ASN A 26 2.34 5.69 -2.52
CA ASN A 26 3.07 5.84 -3.77
C ASN A 26 3.07 4.56 -4.61
N GLU A 27 3.16 3.40 -3.96
CA GLU A 27 3.08 2.09 -4.62
C GLU A 27 1.67 1.81 -5.17
N MET A 28 0.62 2.16 -4.42
CA MET A 28 -0.77 2.11 -4.90
C MET A 28 -0.94 3.02 -6.13
N HIS A 29 -0.46 4.25 -6.08
CA HIS A 29 -0.53 5.17 -7.22
C HIS A 29 0.24 4.64 -8.44
N ARG A 30 1.36 3.94 -8.25
CA ARG A 30 2.06 3.24 -9.34
C ARG A 30 1.17 2.15 -9.94
N ALA A 31 0.50 1.34 -9.13
CA ALA A 31 -0.38 0.27 -9.61
C ALA A 31 -1.52 0.83 -10.51
N ALA A 32 -2.12 1.96 -10.13
CA ALA A 32 -3.16 2.63 -10.92
C ALA A 32 -2.67 3.02 -12.32
N LYS A 33 -1.48 3.63 -12.43
CA LYS A 33 -0.89 4.05 -13.72
C LYS A 33 -0.56 2.89 -14.66
N LEU A 34 -0.35 1.71 -14.10
CA LEU A 34 0.04 0.50 -14.84
C LEU A 34 -1.14 -0.40 -15.22
N SER A 35 -2.38 0.04 -14.99
CA SER A 35 -3.59 -0.76 -15.26
C SER A 35 -4.03 -0.80 -16.73
N ALA A 36 -3.20 -0.34 -17.66
CA ALA A 36 -3.40 -0.49 -19.11
C ALA A 36 -3.23 -1.96 -19.57
N PRO A 37 -3.74 -2.36 -20.76
CA PRO A 37 -3.77 -3.77 -21.21
C PRO A 37 -2.41 -4.50 -21.15
N ASP A 38 -1.31 -3.82 -21.49
CA ASP A 38 0.05 -4.41 -21.47
C ASP A 38 0.76 -4.27 -20.13
N GLY A 39 0.09 -3.68 -19.14
CA GLY A 39 0.63 -3.31 -17.84
C GLY A 39 0.31 -4.28 -16.71
N ARG A 40 -0.48 -5.34 -16.97
CA ARG A 40 -1.01 -6.25 -15.93
C ARG A 40 0.07 -6.81 -15.00
N GLU A 41 1.15 -7.34 -15.54
CA GLU A 41 2.26 -7.89 -14.72
C GLU A 41 2.94 -6.79 -13.89
N ARG A 42 3.12 -5.60 -14.47
CA ARG A 42 3.72 -4.45 -13.76
C ARG A 42 2.80 -3.94 -12.65
N ALA A 43 1.48 -3.91 -12.87
CA ALA A 43 0.49 -3.59 -11.86
C ALA A 43 0.50 -4.63 -10.73
N ARG A 44 0.59 -5.92 -11.08
CA ARG A 44 0.72 -7.00 -10.10
C ARG A 44 1.98 -6.88 -9.24
N ASN A 45 3.11 -6.53 -9.84
CA ASN A 45 4.36 -6.24 -9.10
C ASN A 45 4.22 -5.03 -8.18
N ALA A 46 3.42 -4.02 -8.57
CA ALA A 46 3.10 -2.90 -7.69
C ALA A 46 2.25 -3.33 -6.49
N TYR A 47 1.18 -4.09 -6.70
CA TYR A 47 0.41 -4.63 -5.58
C TYR A 47 1.21 -5.57 -4.68
N ALA A 48 2.10 -6.40 -5.23
CA ALA A 48 3.00 -7.23 -4.43
C ALA A 48 3.87 -6.38 -3.49
N ARG A 49 4.38 -5.25 -4.00
CA ARG A 49 5.17 -4.31 -3.18
C ARG A 49 4.32 -3.58 -2.14
N VAL A 50 3.08 -3.21 -2.47
CA VAL A 50 2.11 -2.68 -1.50
C VAL A 50 1.93 -3.67 -0.35
N LEU A 51 1.63 -4.94 -0.65
CA LEU A 51 1.45 -5.99 0.36
C LEU A 51 2.70 -6.16 1.23
N GLN A 52 3.89 -6.22 0.63
CA GLN A 52 5.14 -6.33 1.38
C GLN A 52 5.36 -5.17 2.37
N LEU A 53 5.17 -3.93 1.94
CA LEU A 53 5.34 -2.76 2.82
C LEU A 53 4.26 -2.71 3.92
N THR A 54 3.07 -3.21 3.63
CA THR A 54 1.98 -3.33 4.60
C THR A 54 2.33 -4.35 5.66
N ASP A 55 2.84 -5.52 5.26
CA ASP A 55 3.28 -6.58 6.15
C ASP A 55 4.43 -6.11 7.05
N LEU A 56 5.42 -5.41 6.49
CA LEU A 56 6.48 -4.78 7.27
C LEU A 56 5.91 -3.75 8.27
N THR A 57 4.93 -2.93 7.87
CA THR A 57 4.28 -1.97 8.79
C THR A 57 3.54 -2.68 9.92
N ILE A 58 2.85 -3.79 9.63
CA ILE A 58 2.14 -4.60 10.63
C ILE A 58 3.12 -5.25 11.61
N GLU A 59 4.28 -5.70 11.11
CA GLU A 59 5.32 -6.36 11.89
C GLU A 59 5.99 -5.40 12.88
N VAL A 60 6.37 -4.20 12.43
CA VAL A 60 7.16 -3.26 13.24
C VAL A 60 6.32 -2.34 14.13
N ASN A 61 4.99 -2.32 13.97
CA ASN A 61 4.14 -1.36 14.69
C ASN A 61 3.53 -1.99 15.96
N PRO A 62 3.81 -1.48 17.17
CA PRO A 62 3.31 -2.08 18.41
C PRO A 62 1.82 -1.82 18.67
N CYS A 63 1.19 -0.87 17.96
CA CYS A 63 -0.19 -0.43 18.22
C CYS A 63 -1.22 -1.47 17.71
N ARG A 64 -1.84 -2.21 18.63
CA ARG A 64 -2.83 -3.25 18.30
C ARG A 64 -4.03 -2.76 17.47
N PRO A 65 -4.69 -1.62 17.79
CA PRO A 65 -5.79 -1.12 16.97
C PRO A 65 -5.39 -0.84 15.51
N LEU A 66 -4.25 -0.17 15.31
CA LEU A 66 -3.75 0.13 13.97
C LEU A 66 -3.40 -1.13 13.18
N ARG A 67 -2.73 -2.11 13.82
CA ARG A 67 -2.45 -3.40 13.19
C ARG A 67 -3.71 -4.11 12.68
N ARG A 68 -4.82 -4.04 13.44
CA ARG A 68 -6.10 -4.62 13.01
C ARG A 68 -6.65 -3.93 11.77
N GLU A 69 -6.59 -2.60 11.70
CA GLU A 69 -7.03 -1.86 10.52
C GLU A 69 -6.12 -2.11 9.31
N LEU A 70 -4.79 -2.21 9.52
CA LEU A 70 -3.85 -2.57 8.46
C LEU A 70 -4.09 -3.98 7.92
N LEU A 71 -4.42 -4.96 8.78
CA LEU A 71 -4.77 -6.32 8.36
C LEU A 71 -6.05 -6.33 7.51
N ARG A 72 -7.09 -5.61 7.94
CA ARG A 72 -8.33 -5.45 7.13
C ARG A 72 -8.06 -4.77 5.80
N TRP A 73 -7.24 -3.73 5.82
CA TRP A 73 -6.87 -2.99 4.62
C TRP A 73 -6.03 -3.83 3.66
N ARG A 74 -5.13 -4.66 4.19
CA ARG A 74 -4.33 -5.63 3.42
C ARG A 74 -5.22 -6.59 2.63
N ASP A 75 -6.34 -7.05 3.20
CA ASP A 75 -7.29 -7.92 2.50
C ASP A 75 -7.91 -7.24 1.27
N LEU A 76 -8.19 -5.92 1.35
CA LEU A 76 -8.66 -5.14 0.20
C LEU A 76 -7.63 -5.13 -0.93
N VAL A 77 -6.35 -4.96 -0.60
CA VAL A 77 -5.26 -4.99 -1.59
C VAL A 77 -5.02 -6.40 -2.12
N ALA A 78 -5.12 -7.42 -1.28
CA ALA A 78 -4.99 -8.82 -1.69
C ALA A 78 -6.04 -9.20 -2.74
N ALA A 79 -7.28 -8.71 -2.58
CA ALA A 79 -8.33 -8.87 -3.57
C ALA A 79 -7.95 -8.23 -4.93
N LEU A 80 -7.38 -7.02 -4.91
CA LEU A 80 -6.88 -6.34 -6.12
C LEU A 80 -5.70 -7.09 -6.77
N TYR A 81 -4.82 -7.69 -5.97
CA TYR A 81 -3.66 -8.44 -6.45
C TYR A 81 -4.05 -9.71 -7.22
N VAL A 82 -5.09 -10.42 -6.77
CA VAL A 82 -5.56 -11.67 -7.41
C VAL A 82 -6.63 -11.44 -8.47
N ALA A 83 -7.15 -10.22 -8.60
CA ALA A 83 -8.22 -9.90 -9.54
C ALA A 83 -7.83 -10.25 -10.99
N PRO A 84 -8.74 -10.87 -11.77
CA PRO A 84 -8.44 -11.24 -13.15
C PRO A 84 -8.38 -10.01 -14.08
N ILE A 85 -9.08 -8.94 -13.72
CA ILE A 85 -9.22 -7.69 -14.48
C ILE A 85 -8.96 -6.52 -13.52
N ALA A 86 -8.54 -5.38 -14.05
CA ALA A 86 -8.37 -4.17 -13.26
C ALA A 86 -9.71 -3.70 -12.66
N GLU A 87 -9.70 -3.33 -11.38
CA GLU A 87 -10.86 -2.86 -10.63
C GLU A 87 -10.65 -1.42 -10.11
N PRO A 88 -10.78 -0.38 -10.97
CA PRO A 88 -10.44 1.00 -10.60
C PRO A 88 -11.25 1.54 -9.41
N GLY A 89 -12.51 1.13 -9.28
CA GLY A 89 -13.38 1.53 -8.17
C GLY A 89 -12.88 0.96 -6.83
N ALA A 90 -12.58 -0.34 -6.79
CA ALA A 90 -12.04 -0.99 -5.60
C ALA A 90 -10.63 -0.47 -5.26
N HIS A 91 -9.79 -0.21 -6.27
CA HIS A 91 -8.50 0.45 -6.09
C HIS A 91 -8.65 1.82 -5.42
N ALA A 92 -9.52 2.68 -5.96
CA ALA A 92 -9.74 4.02 -5.44
C ALA A 92 -10.31 3.99 -4.01
N ALA A 93 -11.15 3.01 -3.67
CA ALA A 93 -11.66 2.82 -2.32
C ALA A 93 -10.55 2.40 -1.35
N ALA A 94 -9.73 1.40 -1.71
CA ALA A 94 -8.60 0.96 -0.91
C ALA A 94 -7.57 2.09 -0.72
N PHE A 95 -7.23 2.82 -1.77
CA PHE A 95 -6.32 3.97 -1.70
C PHE A 95 -6.84 5.05 -0.75
N ARG A 96 -8.13 5.39 -0.86
CA ARG A 96 -8.79 6.34 0.03
C ARG A 96 -8.82 5.90 1.49
N ALA A 97 -8.98 4.60 1.74
CA ALA A 97 -8.95 4.04 3.10
C ALA A 97 -7.53 4.14 3.70
N LEU A 98 -6.49 3.83 2.92
CA LEU A 98 -5.09 3.93 3.36
C LEU A 98 -4.74 5.35 3.83
N LEU A 99 -5.08 6.35 3.02
CA LEU A 99 -4.76 7.74 3.32
C LEU A 99 -5.47 8.26 4.58
N ARG A 100 -6.58 7.63 4.99
CA ARG A 100 -7.30 7.96 6.24
C ARG A 100 -6.64 7.39 7.49
N LEU A 101 -5.63 6.52 7.39
CA LEU A 101 -4.97 5.93 8.56
C LEU A 101 -4.17 6.95 9.37
N THR A 102 -3.71 8.04 8.74
CA THR A 102 -3.01 9.12 9.44
C THR A 102 -3.49 10.50 9.01
N PRO A 103 -3.42 11.50 9.90
CA PRO A 103 -3.76 12.88 9.55
C PRO A 103 -2.89 13.44 8.42
N GLU A 104 -1.60 13.10 8.39
CA GLU A 104 -0.68 13.59 7.37
C GLU A 104 -1.03 13.03 5.98
N ALA A 105 -1.24 11.72 5.89
CA ALA A 105 -1.63 11.08 4.64
C ALA A 105 -3.01 11.56 4.15
N SER A 106 -3.93 11.89 5.08
CA SER A 106 -5.26 12.38 4.74
C SER A 106 -5.24 13.70 3.97
N LYS A 107 -4.17 14.50 4.08
CA LYS A 107 -4.00 15.73 3.29
C LYS A 107 -3.93 15.48 1.78
N GLN A 108 -3.57 14.26 1.36
CA GLN A 108 -3.57 13.85 -0.05
C GLN A 108 -4.99 13.66 -0.61
N LEU A 109 -6.01 13.59 0.24
CA LEU A 109 -7.42 13.42 -0.13
C LEU A 109 -8.13 14.74 -0.44
N ALA A 110 -7.43 15.73 -1.02
CA ALA A 110 -7.90 17.11 -1.18
C ALA A 110 -9.44 17.23 -1.40
N PRO A 111 -10.11 18.24 -0.81
CA PRO A 111 -11.53 18.46 -1.04
C PRO A 111 -11.73 18.60 -2.55
N GLY A 112 -12.66 17.81 -3.10
CA GLY A 112 -12.80 17.59 -4.54
C GLY A 112 -12.65 18.87 -5.37
N ARG A 113 -11.85 18.78 -6.43
CA ARG A 113 -12.05 19.63 -7.61
C ARG A 113 -13.07 18.96 -8.51
#